data_AF-A0A6N3K753-F1
#
_entry.id   AF-A0A6N3K753-F1
#
_cell.length_a   1.000
_cell.length_b   1.000
_cell.length_c   1.000
_cell.angle_alpha   90.00
_cell.angle_beta   90.00
_cell.angle_gamma   90.00
#
_symmetry.space_group_name_H-M   'P 1'
#
loop_
_entity.id
_entity.type
_entity.pdbx_description
1 polymer ?
#
loop_
_entity_poly.entity_id
_entity_poly.type
_entity_poly.pdbx_seq_one_letter_code
_entity_poly.pdbx_strand_id
1 'polypeptide(L)'
;MSQPAAPQATAPVPPPTPPYRPSRVLIGLALTGPAVIAWVWSYVLPTLSTAARSFQADGPRRSGESVGTANYEAAFTDGVVGQIGFAVLLGLVPLAVALLAAPLLAVLADRAGRAARLVTRGVLALPLAAYAPVAVLLGLRAEGIEDGTLARDLQSPRLFLTSALAQVTFGLVVAVAATLYLSALRRREPGDRPAPAVLAVGGLLTLGVLATALQTYAAPALLTAGGPRGDSATPVFATVQGAFRTMRFGLGSATSTLLLVLLGLLGLAAAGLVLATRLRIEFDGWRDRPAVGAAASSPGRRPLFAALVAVALLVVVGVTVWASLPWLRNSSSGTGRLPAAVETSTVLVNTWLPPLLSTLVAVGVAALAGFGIGALRPLGRFSELLLVPFAPWLFVGVGPLAIAGYERTQESGQLGSFLGLVPPVWLSVPALFAFTLLFRGQHARWRSGGGVGRTLLLPALPMLAVTALPTWLAHAQAPLWAMLVSRGPDSMTAPVLVQMLADRRFGADGGPPLGLVMPLPLLVLFVLLFAALMVGYLERLAIRVGRPTDVQPTPAGADPSVRKVTA
;
A
#
# COMPACT_ATOMS: atom_id res chain seq x y z
N MET A 1 73.20 19.31 -2.80
CA MET A 1 72.55 18.02 -3.11
C MET A 1 71.06 18.26 -3.14
N SER A 2 70.50 18.38 -4.34
CA SER A 2 69.11 18.77 -4.60
C SER A 2 68.25 17.49 -4.63
N GLN A 3 67.28 17.37 -3.72
CA GLN A 3 66.32 16.25 -3.75
C GLN A 3 65.44 16.35 -5.02
N PRO A 4 65.23 15.26 -5.76
CA PRO A 4 64.30 15.27 -6.90
C PRO A 4 62.86 15.29 -6.38
N ALA A 5 62.06 16.19 -6.95
CA ALA A 5 60.63 16.30 -6.68
C ALA A 5 59.91 15.01 -7.09
N ALA A 6 59.12 14.45 -6.16
CA ALA A 6 58.27 13.29 -6.42
C ALA A 6 57.16 13.66 -7.43
N PRO A 7 56.81 12.76 -8.37
CA PRO A 7 55.76 13.01 -9.35
C PRO A 7 54.41 13.17 -8.65
N GLN A 8 53.73 14.28 -8.94
CA GLN A 8 52.35 14.53 -8.51
C GLN A 8 51.45 13.40 -9.03
N ALA A 9 50.81 12.68 -8.11
CA ALA A 9 49.81 11.68 -8.44
C ALA A 9 48.65 12.36 -9.19
N THR A 10 48.55 12.10 -10.49
CA THR A 10 47.42 12.50 -11.32
C THR A 10 46.12 12.01 -10.69
N ALA A 11 45.21 12.95 -10.40
CA ALA A 11 43.87 12.63 -9.92
C ALA A 11 43.20 11.60 -10.84
N PRO A 12 42.55 10.55 -10.30
CA PRO A 12 41.87 9.56 -11.12
C PRO A 12 40.76 10.25 -11.93
N VAL A 13 40.92 10.25 -13.25
CA VAL A 13 39.89 10.69 -14.20
C VAL A 13 38.62 9.87 -13.94
N PRO A 14 37.45 10.51 -13.78
CA PRO A 14 36.20 9.77 -13.61
C PRO A 14 36.01 8.82 -14.81
N PRO A 15 35.63 7.56 -14.59
CA PRO A 15 35.47 6.62 -15.68
C PRO A 15 34.47 7.20 -16.70
N PRO A 16 34.79 7.15 -18.01
CA PRO A 16 33.91 7.69 -19.04
C PRO A 16 32.53 7.04 -18.95
N THR A 17 31.49 7.84 -19.12
CA THR A 17 30.13 7.31 -19.19
C THR A 17 30.07 6.32 -20.36
N PRO A 18 29.75 5.04 -20.12
CA PRO A 18 29.78 4.04 -21.17
C PRO A 18 28.80 4.41 -22.30
N PRO A 19 29.14 4.13 -23.57
CA PRO A 19 28.43 4.63 -24.72
C PRO A 19 26.95 4.25 -24.71
N TYR A 20 26.13 5.19 -25.18
CA TYR A 20 24.69 5.04 -25.37
C TYR A 20 24.42 3.88 -26.33
N ARG A 21 23.98 2.72 -25.83
CA ARG A 21 23.65 1.56 -26.66
C ARG A 21 22.17 1.63 -27.06
N PRO A 22 21.82 1.84 -28.33
CA PRO A 22 20.43 1.96 -28.76
C PRO A 22 19.60 0.70 -28.46
N SER A 23 20.22 -0.48 -28.51
CA SER A 23 19.58 -1.76 -28.14
C SER A 23 19.04 -1.76 -26.70
N ARG A 24 19.74 -1.11 -25.76
CA ARG A 24 19.31 -1.02 -24.36
C ARG A 24 18.09 -0.11 -24.19
N VAL A 25 17.99 0.95 -24.99
CA VAL A 25 16.84 1.85 -25.01
C VAL A 25 15.62 1.10 -25.52
N LEU A 26 15.78 0.39 -26.66
CA LEU A 26 14.73 -0.43 -27.25
C LEU A 26 14.22 -1.51 -26.30
N ILE A 27 15.13 -2.27 -25.66
CA ILE A 27 14.75 -3.29 -24.67
C ILE A 27 14.07 -2.64 -23.45
N GLY A 28 14.59 -1.50 -22.97
CA GLY A 28 13.99 -0.75 -21.86
C GLY A 28 12.55 -0.34 -22.14
N LEU A 29 12.29 0.23 -23.31
CA LEU A 29 10.95 0.62 -23.75
C LEU A 29 10.04 -0.58 -24.01
N ALA A 30 10.56 -1.64 -24.62
CA ALA A 30 9.81 -2.87 -24.86
C ALA A 30 9.32 -3.52 -23.56
N LEU A 31 10.16 -3.54 -22.52
CA LEU A 31 9.78 -4.06 -21.19
C LEU A 31 8.75 -3.18 -20.47
N THR A 32 8.67 -1.89 -20.79
CA THR A 32 7.63 -0.98 -20.27
C THR A 32 6.30 -1.14 -21.03
N GLY A 33 6.32 -1.64 -22.27
CA GLY A 33 5.15 -1.81 -23.14
C GLY A 33 3.95 -2.52 -22.47
N PRO A 34 4.11 -3.73 -21.89
CA PRO A 34 3.03 -4.42 -21.20
C PRO A 34 2.38 -3.60 -20.07
N ALA A 35 3.18 -2.83 -19.33
CA ALA A 35 2.66 -1.96 -18.28
C ALA A 35 1.88 -0.77 -18.84
N VAL A 36 2.30 -0.21 -19.98
CA VAL A 36 1.52 0.84 -20.66
C VAL A 36 0.17 0.30 -21.10
N ILE A 37 0.12 -0.90 -21.69
CA ILE A 37 -1.13 -1.53 -22.12
C ILE A 37 -2.04 -1.78 -20.90
N ALA A 38 -1.51 -2.39 -19.84
CA ALA A 38 -2.27 -2.65 -18.62
C ALA A 38 -2.75 -1.35 -17.95
N TRP A 39 -1.93 -0.29 -17.96
CA TRP A 39 -2.29 1.03 -17.45
C TRP A 39 -3.43 1.66 -18.26
N VAL A 40 -3.34 1.64 -19.59
CA VAL A 40 -4.40 2.18 -20.45
C VAL A 40 -5.71 1.43 -20.20
N TRP A 41 -5.66 0.10 -20.12
CA TRP A 41 -6.83 -0.76 -19.94
C TRP A 41 -7.48 -0.64 -18.55
N SER A 42 -6.69 -0.64 -17.47
CA SER A 42 -7.19 -0.60 -16.09
C SER A 42 -7.51 0.79 -15.58
N TYR A 43 -6.89 1.84 -16.13
CA TYR A 43 -6.94 3.17 -15.54
C TYR A 43 -7.37 4.25 -16.52
N VAL A 44 -6.67 4.41 -17.64
CA VAL A 44 -6.94 5.54 -18.56
C VAL A 44 -8.32 5.42 -19.18
N LEU A 45 -8.63 4.28 -19.82
CA LEU A 45 -9.93 4.05 -20.44
C LEU A 45 -11.09 4.18 -19.44
N PRO A 46 -11.09 3.50 -18.28
CA PRO A 46 -12.14 3.69 -17.29
C PRO A 46 -12.22 5.12 -16.74
N THR A 47 -11.11 5.83 -16.60
CA THR A 47 -11.14 7.23 -16.14
C THR A 47 -11.81 8.11 -17.18
N LEU A 48 -11.50 7.93 -18.47
CA LEU A 48 -12.13 8.64 -19.57
C LEU A 48 -13.61 8.29 -19.70
N SER A 49 -13.98 7.01 -19.55
CA SER A 49 -15.39 6.61 -19.59
C SER A 49 -16.17 7.15 -18.39
N THR A 50 -15.59 7.14 -17.18
CA THR A 50 -16.18 7.76 -15.99
C THR A 50 -16.36 9.27 -16.19
N ALA A 51 -15.35 9.97 -16.73
CA ALA A 51 -15.47 11.38 -17.04
C ALA A 51 -16.55 11.63 -18.11
N ALA A 52 -16.62 10.84 -19.18
CA ALA A 52 -17.64 10.98 -20.21
C ALA A 52 -19.05 10.70 -19.67
N ARG A 53 -19.21 9.62 -18.90
CA ARG A 53 -20.47 9.21 -18.26
C ARG A 53 -20.98 10.26 -17.29
N SER A 54 -20.09 11.04 -16.65
CA SER A 54 -20.47 12.13 -15.74
C SER A 54 -21.32 13.22 -16.40
N PHE A 55 -21.23 13.39 -17.72
CA PHE A 55 -22.01 14.38 -18.48
C PHE A 55 -23.29 13.79 -19.10
N GLN A 56 -23.61 12.52 -18.83
CA GLN A 56 -24.75 11.83 -19.43
C GLN A 56 -25.91 11.67 -18.44
N ALA A 57 -27.13 11.65 -18.98
CA ALA A 57 -28.34 11.42 -18.22
C ALA A 57 -28.47 9.95 -17.79
N ASP A 58 -29.16 9.76 -16.67
CA ASP A 58 -29.50 8.46 -16.13
C ASP A 58 -30.94 8.07 -16.49
N GLY A 59 -31.16 6.77 -16.74
CA GLY A 59 -32.48 6.15 -16.81
C GLY A 59 -32.82 5.45 -18.14
N PRO A 60 -33.89 4.64 -18.16
CA PRO A 60 -34.21 3.74 -19.28
C PRO A 60 -34.53 4.43 -20.61
N ARG A 61 -34.90 5.73 -20.58
CA ARG A 61 -35.34 6.51 -21.76
C ARG A 61 -34.39 7.63 -22.16
N ARG A 62 -33.46 8.04 -21.28
CA ARG A 62 -32.52 9.16 -21.52
C ARG A 62 -31.06 8.73 -21.46
N SER A 63 -30.79 7.42 -21.35
CA SER A 63 -29.43 6.89 -21.28
C SER A 63 -28.62 7.36 -22.48
N GLY A 64 -27.55 8.13 -22.23
CA GLY A 64 -26.66 8.65 -23.27
C GLY A 64 -26.96 10.07 -23.74
N GLU A 65 -28.07 10.69 -23.33
CA GLU A 65 -28.31 12.12 -23.58
C GLU A 65 -27.36 12.97 -22.72
N SER A 66 -26.83 14.06 -23.27
CA SER A 66 -25.98 14.96 -22.49
C SER A 66 -26.81 15.84 -21.55
N VAL A 67 -26.39 15.93 -20.29
CA VAL A 67 -27.00 16.78 -19.24
C VAL A 67 -26.07 17.92 -18.80
N GLY A 68 -24.98 18.15 -19.52
CA GLY A 68 -23.97 19.15 -19.14
C GLY A 68 -23.48 18.95 -17.70
N THR A 69 -23.50 20.01 -16.90
CA THR A 69 -22.99 20.03 -15.51
C THR A 69 -24.00 19.59 -14.45
N ALA A 70 -25.24 19.24 -14.83
CA ALA A 70 -26.32 18.97 -13.88
C ALA A 70 -25.97 17.86 -12.86
N ASN A 71 -25.21 16.84 -13.27
CA ASN A 71 -24.74 15.79 -12.36
C ASN A 71 -23.71 16.29 -11.34
N TYR A 72 -22.88 17.27 -11.70
CA TYR A 72 -21.93 17.88 -10.76
C TYR A 72 -22.66 18.78 -9.75
N GLU A 73 -23.63 19.58 -10.22
CA GLU A 73 -24.49 20.38 -9.36
C GLU A 73 -25.21 19.51 -8.34
N ALA A 74 -25.82 18.41 -8.81
CA ALA A 74 -26.45 17.41 -7.96
C ALA A 74 -25.46 16.76 -6.97
N ALA A 75 -24.24 16.44 -7.39
CA ALA A 75 -23.21 15.90 -6.50
C ALA A 75 -22.83 16.89 -5.36
N PHE A 76 -22.77 18.19 -5.66
CA PHE A 76 -22.53 19.21 -4.64
C PHE A 76 -23.72 19.38 -3.70
N THR A 77 -24.96 19.36 -4.20
CA THR A 77 -26.16 19.41 -3.35
C THR A 77 -26.32 18.17 -2.48
N ASP A 78 -25.90 17.00 -2.97
CA ASP A 78 -25.91 15.72 -2.24
C ASP A 78 -24.77 15.62 -1.20
N GLY A 79 -23.96 16.68 -1.06
CA GLY A 79 -23.02 16.82 0.05
C GLY A 79 -21.67 16.15 -0.16
N VAL A 80 -21.21 15.98 -1.41
CA VAL A 80 -19.89 15.38 -1.72
C VAL A 80 -18.73 16.02 -0.95
N VAL A 81 -18.80 17.33 -0.70
CA VAL A 81 -17.78 18.08 0.08
C VAL A 81 -17.75 17.61 1.53
N GLY A 82 -18.91 17.40 2.15
CA GLY A 82 -19.01 16.89 3.51
C GLY A 82 -18.50 15.45 3.62
N GLN A 83 -18.77 14.62 2.61
CA GLN A 83 -18.27 13.24 2.54
C GLN A 83 -16.74 13.20 2.41
N ILE A 84 -16.15 14.07 1.57
CA ILE A 84 -14.70 14.22 1.43
C ILE A 84 -14.10 14.71 2.76
N GLY A 85 -14.68 15.74 3.37
CA GLY A 85 -14.22 16.27 4.65
C GLY A 85 -14.24 15.21 5.75
N PHE A 86 -15.33 14.43 5.85
CA PHE A 86 -15.42 13.32 6.79
C PHE A 86 -14.39 12.22 6.51
N ALA A 87 -14.17 11.86 5.24
CA ALA A 87 -13.14 10.89 4.89
C ALA A 87 -11.71 11.36 5.24
N VAL A 88 -11.42 12.66 5.11
CA VAL A 88 -10.14 13.22 5.60
C VAL A 88 -10.03 13.13 7.13
N LEU A 89 -11.12 13.42 7.85
CA LEU A 89 -11.16 13.27 9.32
C LEU A 89 -10.89 11.82 9.75
N LEU A 90 -11.45 10.83 9.03
CA LEU A 90 -11.18 9.42 9.26
C LEU A 90 -9.69 9.06 9.10
N GLY A 91 -8.96 9.80 8.28
CA GLY A 91 -7.52 9.63 8.08
C GLY A 91 -6.66 10.13 9.26
N LEU A 92 -7.18 10.96 10.17
CA LEU A 92 -6.38 11.61 11.21
C LEU A 92 -5.77 10.61 12.20
N VAL A 93 -6.53 9.61 12.65
CA VAL A 93 -6.02 8.61 13.61
C VAL A 93 -4.94 7.73 12.97
N PRO A 94 -5.15 7.11 11.79
CA PRO A 94 -4.08 6.44 11.06
C PRO A 94 -2.86 7.34 10.81
N LEU A 95 -3.07 8.62 10.52
CA LEU A 95 -1.99 9.56 10.27
C LEU A 95 -1.17 9.82 11.55
N ALA A 96 -1.83 10.01 12.69
CA ALA A 96 -1.16 10.16 13.99
C ALA A 96 -0.31 8.92 14.32
N VAL A 97 -0.85 7.72 14.07
CA VAL A 97 -0.12 6.46 14.25
C VAL A 97 1.09 6.39 13.31
N ALA A 98 0.91 6.73 12.03
CA ALA A 98 1.96 6.70 11.01
C ALA A 98 3.06 7.75 11.24
N LEU A 99 2.73 8.94 11.76
CA LEU A 99 3.67 10.06 11.89
C LEU A 99 4.26 10.21 13.31
N LEU A 100 3.64 9.61 14.32
CA LEU A 100 4.09 9.72 15.71
C LEU A 100 4.51 8.35 16.28
N ALA A 101 3.58 7.40 16.36
CA ALA A 101 3.83 6.12 17.02
C ALA A 101 4.84 5.24 16.27
N ALA A 102 4.66 5.10 14.96
CA ALA A 102 5.54 4.27 14.11
C ALA A 102 6.99 4.78 14.02
N PRO A 103 7.28 6.08 13.78
CA PRO A 103 8.65 6.56 13.77
C PRO A 103 9.29 6.53 15.16
N LEU A 104 8.53 6.75 16.24
CA LEU A 104 9.03 6.57 17.60
C LEU A 104 9.49 5.12 17.82
N LEU A 105 8.64 4.14 17.49
CA LEU A 105 9.00 2.72 17.57
C LEU A 105 10.25 2.40 16.72
N ALA A 106 10.32 2.92 15.49
CA ALA A 106 11.45 2.71 14.61
C ALA A 106 12.76 3.31 15.17
N VAL A 107 12.72 4.51 15.73
CA VAL A 107 13.88 5.15 16.37
C VAL A 107 14.33 4.38 17.60
N LEU A 108 13.39 3.98 18.48
CA LEU A 108 13.71 3.18 19.66
C LEU A 108 14.39 1.86 19.27
N ALA A 109 13.84 1.15 18.28
CA ALA A 109 14.39 -0.09 17.77
C ALA A 109 15.77 0.10 17.12
N ASP A 110 15.96 1.18 16.36
CA ASP A 110 17.26 1.51 15.78
C ASP A 110 18.34 1.79 16.84
N ARG A 111 17.98 2.53 17.90
CA ARG A 111 18.87 2.86 19.02
C ARG A 111 19.18 1.67 19.92
N ALA A 112 18.25 0.74 20.07
CA ALA A 112 18.45 -0.51 20.81
C ALA A 112 19.36 -1.52 20.07
N GLY A 113 19.57 -1.33 18.76
CA GLY A 113 20.51 -2.09 17.96
C GLY A 113 19.87 -3.20 17.11
N ARG A 114 20.70 -4.07 16.54
CA ARG A 114 20.26 -5.01 15.49
C ARG A 114 19.21 -6.00 15.97
N ALA A 115 19.39 -6.60 17.15
CA ALA A 115 18.46 -7.58 17.69
C ALA A 115 17.06 -6.95 17.88
N ALA A 116 16.98 -5.76 18.46
CA ALA A 116 15.72 -5.04 18.64
C ALA A 116 15.04 -4.70 17.31
N ARG A 117 15.81 -4.29 16.28
CA ARG A 117 15.25 -4.08 14.92
C ARG A 117 14.69 -5.36 14.31
N LEU A 118 15.38 -6.49 14.46
CA LEU A 118 14.94 -7.79 13.95
C LEU A 118 13.68 -8.28 14.66
N VAL A 119 13.66 -8.21 15.99
CA VAL A 119 12.48 -8.54 16.80
C VAL A 119 11.31 -7.65 16.44
N THR A 120 11.53 -6.33 16.32
CA THR A 120 10.49 -5.37 15.89
C THR A 120 9.92 -5.78 14.54
N ARG A 121 10.75 -6.02 13.52
CA ARG A 121 10.31 -6.45 12.19
C ARG A 121 9.55 -7.78 12.22
N GLY A 122 10.04 -8.76 12.98
CA GLY A 122 9.39 -10.07 13.14
C GLY A 122 8.02 -9.96 13.80
N VAL A 123 7.91 -9.19 14.88
CA VAL A 123 6.63 -8.97 15.59
C VAL A 123 5.62 -8.23 14.72
N LEU A 124 6.06 -7.25 13.92
CA LEU A 124 5.19 -6.50 13.00
C LEU A 124 4.64 -7.34 11.84
N ALA A 125 5.10 -8.57 11.64
CA ALA A 125 4.49 -9.50 10.67
C ALA A 125 3.07 -9.92 11.08
N LEU A 126 2.81 -10.06 12.39
CA LEU A 126 1.49 -10.45 12.91
C LEU A 126 0.40 -9.42 12.57
N PRO A 127 0.52 -8.13 12.94
CA PRO A 127 -0.50 -7.14 12.58
C PRO A 127 -0.67 -6.94 11.07
N LEU A 128 0.37 -7.19 10.27
CA LEU A 128 0.27 -7.15 8.81
C LEU A 128 -0.55 -8.34 8.28
N ALA A 129 -0.32 -9.55 8.79
CA ALA A 129 -1.05 -10.76 8.41
C ALA A 129 -2.49 -10.77 8.92
N ALA A 130 -2.73 -10.20 10.11
CA ALA A 130 -4.04 -10.12 10.75
C ALA A 130 -4.95 -9.04 10.14
N TYR A 131 -4.55 -8.41 9.03
CA TYR A 131 -5.39 -7.43 8.34
C TYR A 131 -6.60 -8.12 7.68
N ALA A 132 -7.70 -8.19 8.44
CA ALA A 132 -8.97 -8.80 8.04
C ALA A 132 -10.13 -7.81 8.30
N PRO A 133 -10.19 -6.66 7.59
CA PRO A 133 -11.11 -5.57 7.88
C PRO A 133 -12.58 -6.02 7.92
N VAL A 134 -13.02 -6.84 6.96
CA VAL A 134 -14.42 -7.29 6.90
C VAL A 134 -14.77 -8.19 8.09
N ALA A 135 -13.87 -9.09 8.47
CA ALA A 135 -14.09 -9.99 9.61
C ALA A 135 -14.20 -9.21 10.92
N VAL A 136 -13.29 -8.25 11.15
CA VAL A 136 -13.30 -7.41 12.35
C VAL A 136 -14.55 -6.53 12.41
N LEU A 137 -14.92 -5.87 11.30
CA LEU A 137 -16.10 -5.00 11.25
C LEU A 137 -17.41 -5.79 11.49
N LEU A 138 -17.56 -6.97 10.86
CA LEU A 138 -18.73 -7.81 11.10
C LEU A 138 -18.75 -8.40 12.52
N GLY A 139 -17.58 -8.69 13.10
CA GLY A 139 -17.45 -9.08 14.50
C GLY A 139 -17.89 -7.98 15.46
N LEU A 140 -17.42 -6.75 15.25
CA LEU A 140 -17.84 -5.58 16.04
C LEU A 140 -19.36 -5.36 15.96
N ARG A 141 -19.94 -5.50 14.77
CA ARG A 141 -21.41 -5.40 14.61
C ARG A 141 -22.14 -6.52 15.34
N ALA A 142 -21.62 -7.74 15.33
CA ALA A 142 -22.23 -8.89 16.00
C ALA A 142 -22.17 -8.73 17.53
N GLU A 143 -21.01 -8.39 18.10
CA GLU A 143 -20.86 -8.11 19.53
C GLU A 143 -21.77 -6.96 19.97
N GLY A 144 -21.85 -5.88 19.19
CA GLY A 144 -22.75 -4.77 19.53
C GLY A 144 -24.24 -5.15 19.54
N ILE A 145 -24.65 -6.16 18.77
CA ILE A 145 -26.03 -6.68 18.79
C ILE A 145 -26.24 -7.54 20.02
N GLU A 146 -25.30 -8.44 20.31
CA GLU A 146 -25.34 -9.34 21.47
C GLU A 146 -25.36 -8.55 22.79
N ASP A 147 -24.51 -7.53 22.91
CA ASP A 147 -24.41 -6.66 24.07
C ASP A 147 -25.54 -5.60 24.14
N GLY A 148 -26.38 -5.50 23.10
CA GLY A 148 -27.44 -4.48 22.99
C GLY A 148 -26.94 -3.04 22.86
N THR A 149 -25.67 -2.83 22.52
CA THR A 149 -25.02 -1.51 22.40
C THR A 149 -25.11 -0.90 21.01
N LEU A 150 -25.36 -1.69 19.97
CA LEU A 150 -25.36 -1.24 18.57
C LEU A 150 -26.32 -0.07 18.33
N ALA A 151 -27.51 -0.10 18.92
CA ALA A 151 -28.48 0.99 18.78
C ALA A 151 -27.95 2.32 19.32
N ARG A 152 -27.17 2.29 20.42
CA ARG A 152 -26.51 3.46 21.00
C ARG A 152 -25.37 3.94 20.11
N ASP A 153 -24.55 3.03 19.60
CA ASP A 153 -23.43 3.36 18.72
C ASP A 153 -23.90 4.02 17.42
N LEU A 154 -25.03 3.57 16.88
CA LEU A 154 -25.67 4.14 15.70
C LEU A 154 -26.28 5.52 15.93
N GLN A 155 -26.45 5.99 17.17
CA GLN A 155 -26.79 7.38 17.45
C GLN A 155 -25.61 8.34 17.18
N SER A 156 -24.38 7.83 17.19
CA SER A 156 -23.16 8.59 16.92
C SER A 156 -22.29 7.93 15.83
N PRO A 157 -22.84 7.76 14.61
CA PRO A 157 -22.26 6.88 13.58
C PRO A 157 -20.86 7.33 13.13
N ARG A 158 -20.56 8.63 13.19
CA ARG A 158 -19.21 9.16 12.90
C ARG A 158 -18.16 8.69 13.90
N LEU A 159 -18.49 8.71 15.19
CA LEU A 159 -17.58 8.29 16.25
C LEU A 159 -17.36 6.78 16.17
N PHE A 160 -18.45 6.02 16.02
CA PHE A 160 -18.40 4.57 15.87
C PHE A 160 -17.55 4.14 14.65
N LEU A 161 -17.71 4.82 13.52
CA LEU A 161 -16.94 4.50 12.32
C LEU A 161 -15.45 4.89 12.46
N THR A 162 -15.17 6.00 13.15
CA THR A 162 -13.79 6.44 13.42
C THR A 162 -13.06 5.46 14.34
N SER A 163 -13.71 5.01 15.43
CA SER A 163 -13.13 4.03 16.35
C SER A 163 -12.92 2.66 15.67
N ALA A 164 -13.91 2.19 14.92
CA ALA A 164 -13.81 0.93 14.19
C ALA A 164 -12.70 0.97 13.13
N LEU A 165 -12.59 2.06 12.36
CA LEU A 165 -11.52 2.21 11.37
C LEU A 165 -10.14 2.29 12.02
N ALA A 166 -10.01 3.00 13.15
CA ALA A 166 -8.78 3.05 13.92
C ALA A 166 -8.37 1.64 14.38
N GLN A 167 -9.31 0.87 14.94
CA GLN A 167 -9.09 -0.50 15.38
C GLN A 167 -8.61 -1.41 14.24
N VAL A 168 -9.27 -1.35 13.08
CA VAL A 168 -8.96 -2.18 11.91
C VAL A 168 -7.63 -1.81 11.25
N THR A 169 -7.27 -0.52 11.23
CA THR A 169 -6.10 -0.04 10.49
C THR A 169 -4.84 0.09 11.35
N PHE A 170 -4.97 0.14 12.69
CA PHE A 170 -3.84 0.36 13.60
C PHE A 170 -2.66 -0.56 13.33
N GLY A 171 -2.90 -1.88 13.35
CA GLY A 171 -1.85 -2.88 13.16
C GLY A 171 -1.14 -2.73 11.82
N LEU A 172 -1.92 -2.61 10.74
CA LEU A 172 -1.40 -2.43 9.38
C LEU A 172 -0.52 -1.17 9.28
N VAL A 173 -1.03 -0.05 9.78
CA VAL A 173 -0.35 1.26 9.70
C VAL A 173 0.95 1.24 10.49
N VAL A 174 0.95 0.74 11.73
CA VAL A 174 2.18 0.62 12.53
C VAL A 174 3.18 -0.29 11.82
N ALA A 175 2.76 -1.45 11.32
CA ALA A 175 3.64 -2.41 10.66
C ALA A 175 4.30 -1.83 9.41
N VAL A 176 3.52 -1.22 8.52
CA VAL A 176 4.03 -0.64 7.27
C VAL A 176 4.89 0.58 7.57
N ALA A 177 4.41 1.53 8.37
CA ALA A 177 5.13 2.77 8.64
C ALA A 177 6.44 2.53 9.40
N ALA A 178 6.42 1.71 10.47
CA ALA A 178 7.64 1.43 11.23
C ALA A 178 8.68 0.68 10.38
N THR A 179 8.24 -0.21 9.50
CA THR A 179 9.14 -0.90 8.55
C THR A 179 9.81 0.09 7.58
N LEU A 180 9.06 1.04 7.02
CA LEU A 180 9.60 2.06 6.13
C LEU A 180 10.55 3.02 6.86
N TYR A 181 10.20 3.48 8.06
CA TYR A 181 11.09 4.32 8.87
C TYR A 181 12.37 3.58 9.29
N LEU A 182 12.28 2.30 9.69
CA LEU A 182 13.46 1.48 9.96
C LEU A 182 14.39 1.35 8.75
N SER A 183 13.82 1.31 7.54
CA SER A 183 14.59 1.32 6.30
C SER A 183 15.16 2.70 5.97
N ALA A 184 14.49 3.80 6.32
CA ALA A 184 14.99 5.17 6.13
C ALA A 184 16.06 5.58 7.16
N LEU A 185 16.01 5.04 8.38
CA LEU A 185 16.99 5.31 9.43
C LEU A 185 18.34 4.62 9.21
N ARG A 186 18.41 3.68 8.27
CA ARG A 186 19.58 2.84 8.03
C ARG A 186 20.73 3.63 7.40
N ARG A 187 21.82 3.81 8.15
CA ARG A 187 23.02 4.57 7.72
C ARG A 187 24.03 3.67 7.02
N ARG A 188 24.74 4.16 6.01
CA ARG A 188 25.90 3.45 5.42
C ARG A 188 27.20 3.93 6.02
N GLU A 189 27.31 5.24 6.16
CA GLU A 189 28.52 5.94 6.56
C GLU A 189 28.27 6.81 7.80
N PRO A 190 29.31 7.10 8.61
CA PRO A 190 29.19 7.89 9.84
C PRO A 190 28.64 9.32 9.65
N GLY A 191 28.64 9.86 8.42
CA GLY A 191 28.13 11.18 8.06
C GLY A 191 26.73 11.23 7.46
N ASP A 192 26.11 10.08 7.15
CA ASP A 192 24.77 10.02 6.54
C ASP A 192 23.72 10.59 7.50
N ARG A 193 23.04 11.68 7.10
CA ARG A 193 21.89 12.23 7.82
C ARG A 193 20.62 11.49 7.35
N PRO A 194 19.92 10.72 8.21
CA PRO A 194 18.71 10.00 7.82
C PRO A 194 17.46 10.89 7.73
N ALA A 195 17.51 12.10 8.32
CA ALA A 195 16.39 13.03 8.39
C ALA A 195 15.65 13.28 7.04
N PRO A 196 16.32 13.58 5.91
CA PRO A 196 15.61 13.80 4.64
C PRO A 196 14.91 12.53 4.12
N ALA A 197 15.46 11.34 4.34
CA ALA A 197 14.80 10.09 3.97
C ALA A 197 13.58 9.81 4.87
N VAL A 198 13.70 10.08 6.18
CA VAL A 198 12.61 9.98 7.15
C VAL A 198 11.46 10.94 6.77
N LEU A 199 11.76 12.20 6.43
CA LEU A 199 10.76 13.17 6.00
C LEU A 199 10.08 12.77 4.68
N ALA A 200 10.85 12.24 3.71
CA ALA A 200 10.29 11.76 2.45
C ALA A 200 9.35 10.57 2.68
N VAL A 201 9.72 9.61 3.54
CA VAL A 201 8.86 8.50 3.94
C VAL A 201 7.61 9.00 4.65
N GLY A 202 7.74 9.94 5.59
CA GLY A 202 6.61 10.56 6.27
C GLY A 202 5.64 11.25 5.31
N GLY A 203 6.16 12.03 4.34
CA GLY A 203 5.34 12.67 3.31
C GLY A 203 4.60 11.66 2.42
N LEU A 204 5.26 10.57 2.01
CA LEU A 204 4.61 9.51 1.23
C LEU A 204 3.54 8.77 2.04
N LEU A 205 3.80 8.50 3.32
CA LEU A 205 2.83 7.90 4.24
C LEU A 205 1.61 8.80 4.42
N THR A 206 1.81 10.11 4.60
CA THR A 206 0.70 11.08 4.70
C THR A 206 -0.19 11.05 3.48
N LEU A 207 0.40 11.14 2.28
CA LEU A 207 -0.35 11.12 1.02
C LEU A 207 -1.08 9.79 0.83
N GLY A 208 -0.44 8.66 1.13
CA GLY A 208 -1.05 7.33 1.02
C GLY A 208 -2.19 7.10 2.01
N VAL A 209 -2.04 7.55 3.27
CA VAL A 209 -3.09 7.45 4.29
C VAL A 209 -4.31 8.30 3.91
N LEU A 210 -4.10 9.55 3.50
CA LEU A 210 -5.19 10.42 3.06
C LEU A 210 -5.92 9.83 1.84
N ALA A 211 -5.18 9.33 0.85
CA ALA A 211 -5.77 8.70 -0.32
C ALA A 211 -6.54 7.43 0.00
N THR A 212 -6.07 6.63 0.96
CA THR A 212 -6.79 5.44 1.46
C THR A 212 -8.06 5.82 2.18
N ALA A 213 -8.01 6.85 3.03
CA ALA A 213 -9.16 7.32 3.80
C ALA A 213 -10.29 7.82 2.88
N LEU A 214 -9.96 8.58 1.83
CA LEU A 214 -10.88 9.04 0.78
C LEU A 214 -11.61 7.91 0.05
N GLN A 215 -11.04 6.71 0.04
CA GLN A 215 -11.57 5.54 -0.66
C GLN A 215 -12.19 4.49 0.27
N THR A 216 -12.38 4.82 1.55
CA THR A 216 -12.96 3.90 2.53
C THR A 216 -14.37 3.49 2.11
N TYR A 217 -14.61 2.18 1.93
CA TYR A 217 -15.94 1.63 1.57
C TYR A 217 -16.47 0.63 2.60
N ALA A 218 -15.64 -0.31 3.05
CA ALA A 218 -16.09 -1.44 3.86
C ALA A 218 -16.70 -1.01 5.21
N ALA A 219 -16.07 -0.08 5.92
CA ALA A 219 -16.56 0.40 7.22
C ALA A 219 -17.98 0.99 7.16
N PRO A 220 -18.29 1.98 6.30
CA PRO A 220 -19.65 2.50 6.21
C PRO A 220 -20.65 1.48 5.66
N ALA A 221 -20.24 0.62 4.72
CA ALA A 221 -21.11 -0.40 4.16
C ALA A 221 -21.54 -1.47 5.17
N LEU A 222 -20.64 -1.87 6.08
CA LEU A 222 -20.87 -2.99 6.99
C LEU A 222 -21.44 -2.57 8.35
N LEU A 223 -21.10 -1.37 8.84
CA LEU A 223 -21.46 -0.93 10.19
C LEU A 223 -22.65 0.03 10.24
N THR A 224 -22.65 1.09 9.41
CA THR A 224 -23.56 2.23 9.58
C THR A 224 -24.55 2.39 8.43
N ALA A 225 -24.33 1.71 7.30
CA ALA A 225 -25.07 1.91 6.06
C ALA A 225 -25.13 3.38 5.58
N GLY A 226 -24.15 4.20 5.98
CA GLY A 226 -24.10 5.65 5.73
C GLY A 226 -24.63 6.52 6.87
N GLY A 227 -25.20 5.95 7.92
CA GLY A 227 -25.80 6.67 9.04
C GLY A 227 -27.12 7.38 8.68
N PRO A 228 -27.83 7.96 9.66
CA PRO A 228 -29.03 8.76 9.39
C PRO A 228 -28.70 9.89 8.41
N ARG A 229 -29.51 10.03 7.36
CA ARG A 229 -29.35 11.06 6.30
C ARG A 229 -27.96 11.11 5.63
N GLY A 230 -27.16 10.04 5.71
CA GLY A 230 -25.83 10.00 5.08
C GLY A 230 -24.71 10.65 5.91
N ASP A 231 -24.95 10.90 7.21
CA ASP A 231 -24.00 11.62 8.07
C ASP A 231 -22.63 10.95 8.21
N SER A 232 -22.52 9.64 8.01
CA SER A 232 -21.26 8.88 8.04
C SER A 232 -20.88 8.29 6.68
N ALA A 233 -21.44 8.82 5.59
CA ALA A 233 -21.12 8.39 4.23
C ALA A 233 -19.74 8.90 3.81
N THR A 234 -18.92 8.01 3.25
CA THR A 234 -17.66 8.34 2.58
C THR A 234 -17.89 8.50 1.08
N PRO A 235 -16.98 9.15 0.32
CA PRO A 235 -17.19 9.44 -1.10
C PRO A 235 -17.45 8.18 -1.93
N VAL A 236 -16.64 7.12 -1.75
CA VAL A 236 -16.82 5.86 -2.49
C VAL A 236 -18.10 5.15 -2.06
N PHE A 237 -18.43 5.15 -0.78
CA PHE A 237 -19.68 4.53 -0.30
C PHE A 237 -20.92 5.22 -0.87
N ALA A 238 -20.99 6.55 -0.78
CA ALA A 238 -22.11 7.33 -1.31
C ALA A 238 -22.25 7.14 -2.83
N THR A 239 -21.13 7.15 -3.55
CA THR A 239 -21.09 6.93 -4.99
C THR A 239 -21.66 5.56 -5.37
N VAL A 240 -21.17 4.49 -4.74
CA VAL A 240 -21.61 3.12 -5.04
C VAL A 240 -23.06 2.92 -4.63
N GLN A 241 -23.43 3.34 -3.43
CA GLN A 241 -24.79 3.17 -2.92
C GLN A 241 -25.80 3.95 -3.77
N GLY A 242 -25.51 5.22 -4.10
CA GLY A 242 -26.33 6.05 -4.96
C GLY A 242 -26.45 5.46 -6.37
N ALA A 243 -25.33 5.21 -7.03
CA ALA A 243 -25.31 4.76 -8.42
C ALA A 243 -25.99 3.40 -8.62
N PHE A 244 -25.66 2.40 -7.80
CA PHE A 244 -26.13 1.03 -8.00
C PHE A 244 -27.52 0.77 -7.42
N ARG A 245 -27.95 1.49 -6.38
CA ARG A 245 -29.34 1.33 -5.87
C ARG A 245 -30.36 2.09 -6.69
N THR A 246 -29.98 3.25 -7.25
CA THR A 246 -30.91 4.10 -8.01
C THR A 246 -30.70 4.03 -9.53
N MET A 247 -29.74 3.21 -9.99
CA MET A 247 -29.34 3.11 -11.39
C MET A 247 -28.93 4.47 -11.99
N ARG A 248 -28.33 5.34 -11.16
CA ARG A 248 -27.86 6.68 -11.53
C ARG A 248 -26.34 6.69 -11.74
N PHE A 249 -25.90 6.04 -12.82
CA PHE A 249 -24.48 5.88 -13.14
C PHE A 249 -23.80 7.19 -13.56
N GLY A 250 -24.51 8.12 -14.18
CA GLY A 250 -24.05 9.46 -14.55
C GLY A 250 -23.73 10.31 -13.33
N LEU A 251 -24.66 10.41 -12.37
CA LEU A 251 -24.39 11.09 -11.09
C LEU A 251 -23.21 10.45 -10.34
N GLY A 252 -23.20 9.13 -10.21
CA GLY A 252 -22.10 8.42 -9.55
C GLY A 252 -20.76 8.57 -10.28
N SER A 253 -20.79 8.77 -11.59
CA SER A 253 -19.59 9.02 -12.39
C SER A 253 -19.08 10.45 -12.19
N ALA A 254 -19.95 11.43 -11.94
CA ALA A 254 -19.55 12.79 -11.58
C ALA A 254 -18.84 12.83 -10.22
N THR A 255 -19.40 12.19 -9.18
CA THR A 255 -18.74 12.08 -7.87
C THR A 255 -17.41 11.32 -7.97
N SER A 256 -17.38 10.23 -8.74
CA SER A 256 -16.15 9.48 -9.03
C SER A 256 -15.09 10.35 -9.72
N THR A 257 -15.49 11.18 -10.68
CA THR A 257 -14.57 12.08 -11.40
C THR A 257 -13.93 13.10 -10.46
N LEU A 258 -14.71 13.72 -9.57
CA LEU A 258 -14.20 14.63 -8.55
C LEU A 258 -13.19 13.93 -7.62
N LEU A 259 -13.51 12.71 -7.20
CA LEU A 259 -12.61 11.89 -6.37
C LEU A 259 -11.32 11.51 -7.12
N LEU A 260 -11.41 11.14 -8.40
CA LEU A 260 -10.26 10.83 -9.26
C LEU A 260 -9.32 12.02 -9.43
N VAL A 261 -9.85 13.24 -9.59
CA VAL A 261 -9.03 14.46 -9.64
C VAL A 261 -8.26 14.63 -8.34
N LEU A 262 -8.92 14.48 -7.18
CA LEU A 262 -8.25 14.61 -5.88
C LEU A 262 -7.16 13.55 -5.67
N LEU A 263 -7.46 12.28 -5.97
CA LEU A 263 -6.48 11.19 -5.89
C LEU A 263 -5.34 11.38 -6.88
N GLY A 264 -5.64 11.90 -8.07
CA GLY A 264 -4.66 12.25 -9.10
C GLY A 264 -3.67 13.30 -8.63
N LEU A 265 -4.15 14.35 -7.97
CA LEU A 265 -3.31 15.37 -7.36
C LEU A 265 -2.42 14.81 -6.24
N LEU A 266 -2.96 13.94 -5.38
CA LEU A 266 -2.17 13.27 -4.33
C LEU A 266 -1.08 12.37 -4.93
N GLY A 267 -1.41 11.62 -5.99
CA GLY A 267 -0.47 10.76 -6.70
C GLY A 267 0.65 11.55 -7.40
N LEU A 268 0.31 12.66 -8.07
CA LEU A 268 1.27 13.60 -8.64
C LEU A 268 2.16 14.24 -7.56
N ALA A 269 1.59 14.62 -6.41
CA ALA A 269 2.37 15.15 -5.28
C ALA A 269 3.36 14.11 -4.74
N ALA A 270 2.96 12.84 -4.64
CA ALA A 270 3.85 11.75 -4.21
C ALA A 270 4.98 11.50 -5.23
N ALA A 271 4.67 11.50 -6.53
CA ALA A 271 5.69 11.39 -7.58
C ALA A 271 6.63 12.60 -7.57
N GLY A 272 6.10 13.81 -7.39
CA GLY A 272 6.86 15.04 -7.21
C GLY A 272 7.82 14.94 -6.02
N LEU A 273 7.34 14.44 -4.87
CA LEU A 273 8.17 14.20 -3.69
C LEU A 273 9.29 13.19 -3.95
N VAL A 274 9.00 12.07 -4.63
CA VAL A 274 9.99 11.05 -5.02
C VAL A 274 11.06 11.65 -5.95
N LEU A 275 10.65 12.44 -6.94
CA LEU A 275 11.55 13.06 -7.92
C LEU A 275 12.41 14.17 -7.28
N ALA A 276 11.78 15.05 -6.48
CA ALA A 276 12.46 16.16 -5.81
C ALA A 276 13.50 15.67 -4.81
N THR A 277 13.17 14.63 -4.03
CA THR A 277 14.10 14.01 -3.07
C THR A 277 15.08 13.05 -3.75
N ARG A 278 14.87 12.68 -5.01
CA ARG A 278 15.66 11.64 -5.71
C ARG A 278 15.69 10.35 -4.91
N LEU A 279 14.53 9.96 -4.38
CA LEU A 279 14.39 8.78 -3.54
C LEU A 279 14.87 7.54 -4.31
N ARG A 280 15.52 6.62 -3.59
CA ARG A 280 15.94 5.32 -4.10
C ARG A 280 15.90 4.26 -3.01
N ILE A 281 15.64 3.02 -3.40
CA ILE A 281 15.67 1.86 -2.52
C ILE A 281 16.94 1.09 -2.82
N GLU A 282 17.78 0.89 -1.81
CA GLU A 282 19.01 0.11 -1.91
C GLU A 282 18.87 -1.17 -1.10
N PHE A 283 19.39 -2.26 -1.64
CA PHE A 283 19.57 -3.54 -0.96
C PHE A 283 21.05 -3.74 -0.69
N ASP A 284 21.39 -3.94 0.58
CA ASP A 284 22.79 -3.96 1.04
C ASP A 284 23.49 -5.31 0.88
N GLY A 285 22.86 -6.32 0.27
CA GLY A 285 23.51 -7.60 0.03
C GLY A 285 23.28 -8.63 1.15
N TRP A 286 23.41 -9.91 0.79
CA TRP A 286 23.28 -11.02 1.74
C TRP A 286 24.55 -11.23 2.57
N ARG A 287 25.72 -10.92 1.99
CA ARG A 287 27.06 -11.20 2.53
C ARG A 287 27.85 -9.95 2.94
N ASP A 288 27.41 -8.75 2.58
CA ASP A 288 28.12 -7.52 2.92
C ASP A 288 27.97 -7.28 4.44
N ARG A 289 29.09 -6.99 5.10
CA ARG A 289 29.10 -6.68 6.53
C ARG A 289 28.13 -5.52 6.79
N PRO A 290 27.31 -5.59 7.86
CA PRO A 290 26.35 -4.54 8.14
C PRO A 290 27.07 -3.19 8.24
N ALA A 291 26.45 -2.16 7.67
CA ALA A 291 26.94 -0.81 7.71
C ALA A 291 27.32 -0.39 9.14
N VAL A 292 28.43 0.35 9.22
CA VAL A 292 29.10 0.77 10.45
C VAL A 292 28.13 1.57 11.33
N GLY A 293 27.50 0.90 12.29
CA GLY A 293 26.56 1.53 13.23
C GLY A 293 26.46 0.85 14.59
N ALA A 294 27.19 -0.25 14.83
CA ALA A 294 27.14 -0.97 16.11
C ALA A 294 28.13 -0.45 17.17
N ALA A 295 29.07 0.45 16.81
CA ALA A 295 30.23 0.75 17.66
C ALA A 295 30.18 2.09 18.43
N ALA A 296 29.22 2.99 18.17
CA ALA A 296 29.25 4.36 18.72
C ALA A 296 28.02 4.75 19.58
N SER A 297 27.32 3.79 20.17
CA SER A 297 26.30 4.08 21.18
C SER A 297 26.86 3.74 22.55
N SER A 298 26.90 4.71 23.48
CA SER A 298 27.35 4.53 24.85
C SER A 298 26.74 3.26 25.46
N PRO A 299 27.56 2.28 25.90
CA PRO A 299 27.09 0.95 26.28
C PRO A 299 26.00 0.98 27.38
N GLY A 300 25.98 2.00 28.24
CA GLY A 300 25.03 2.14 29.34
C GLY A 300 23.57 2.44 28.98
N ARG A 301 23.24 2.95 27.77
CA ARG A 301 21.84 3.32 27.41
C ARG A 301 21.08 2.27 26.60
N ARG A 302 21.78 1.25 26.09
CA ARG A 302 21.19 0.14 25.31
C ARG A 302 20.08 -0.64 26.04
N PRO A 303 20.21 -1.00 27.34
CA PRO A 303 19.17 -1.79 28.01
C PRO A 303 17.86 -1.01 28.18
N LEU A 304 17.93 0.31 28.44
CA LEU A 304 16.76 1.18 28.52
C LEU A 304 15.99 1.19 27.19
N PHE A 305 16.67 1.41 26.06
CA PHE A 305 16.02 1.39 24.76
C PHE A 305 15.44 0.01 24.42
N ALA A 306 16.12 -1.08 24.78
CA ALA A 306 15.59 -2.42 24.59
C ALA A 306 14.31 -2.66 25.41
N ALA A 307 14.26 -2.20 26.67
CA ALA A 307 13.06 -2.26 27.51
C ALA A 307 11.91 -1.44 26.93
N LEU A 308 12.17 -0.21 26.48
CA LEU A 308 11.16 0.64 25.82
C LEU A 308 10.61 0.01 24.53
N VAL A 309 11.47 -0.62 23.73
CA VAL A 309 11.04 -1.36 22.53
C VAL A 309 10.17 -2.56 22.94
N ALA A 310 10.56 -3.33 23.95
CA ALA A 310 9.76 -4.46 24.42
C ALA A 310 8.35 -4.03 24.88
N VAL A 311 8.26 -2.94 25.66
CA VAL A 311 6.97 -2.36 26.08
C VAL A 311 6.17 -1.87 24.87
N ALA A 312 6.78 -1.14 23.95
CA ALA A 312 6.09 -0.65 22.76
C ALA A 312 5.57 -1.80 21.88
N LEU A 313 6.35 -2.87 21.70
CA LEU A 313 5.91 -4.06 20.97
C LEU A 313 4.79 -4.81 21.71
N LEU A 314 4.85 -4.91 23.04
CA LEU A 314 3.77 -5.49 23.83
C LEU A 314 2.46 -4.70 23.65
N VAL A 315 2.52 -3.37 23.63
CA VAL A 315 1.36 -2.52 23.35
C VAL A 315 0.85 -2.76 21.93
N VAL A 316 1.72 -2.79 20.93
CA VAL A 316 1.31 -3.04 19.53
C VAL A 316 0.64 -4.40 19.38
N VAL A 317 1.21 -5.46 19.95
CA VAL A 317 0.62 -6.80 19.94
C VAL A 317 -0.70 -6.82 20.71
N GLY A 318 -0.73 -6.24 21.91
CA GLY A 318 -1.92 -6.17 22.75
C GLY A 318 -3.09 -5.47 22.05
N VAL A 319 -2.85 -4.30 21.46
CA VAL A 319 -3.86 -3.56 20.68
C VAL A 319 -4.27 -4.36 19.44
N THR A 320 -3.33 -5.02 18.75
CA THR A 320 -3.66 -5.85 17.57
C THR A 320 -4.55 -7.04 17.93
N VAL A 321 -4.23 -7.73 19.03
CA VAL A 321 -5.00 -8.87 19.53
C VAL A 321 -6.38 -8.42 19.99
N TRP A 322 -6.45 -7.33 20.77
CA TRP A 322 -7.71 -6.71 21.19
C TRP A 322 -8.56 -6.31 19.97
N ALA A 323 -7.94 -5.65 18.98
CA ALA A 323 -8.61 -5.23 17.76
C ALA A 323 -9.18 -6.40 16.94
N SER A 324 -8.49 -7.55 16.98
CA SER A 324 -8.85 -8.77 16.26
C SER A 324 -9.82 -9.65 17.04
N LEU A 325 -10.06 -9.37 18.32
CA LEU A 325 -10.85 -10.20 19.22
C LEU A 325 -12.30 -10.44 18.75
N PRO A 326 -13.03 -9.45 18.22
CA PRO A 326 -14.41 -9.65 17.73
C PRO A 326 -14.48 -10.70 16.62
N TRP A 327 -13.44 -10.74 15.77
CA TRP A 327 -13.29 -11.77 14.75
C TRP A 327 -12.87 -13.11 15.36
N LEU A 328 -11.84 -13.14 16.20
CA LEU A 328 -11.28 -14.39 16.75
C LEU A 328 -12.30 -15.18 17.58
N ARG A 329 -13.13 -14.50 18.38
CA ARG A 329 -14.21 -15.13 19.17
C ARG A 329 -15.23 -15.84 18.28
N ASN A 330 -15.52 -15.27 17.11
CA ASN A 330 -16.45 -15.77 16.11
C ASN A 330 -15.76 -16.54 14.97
N SER A 331 -14.48 -16.87 15.13
CA SER A 331 -13.73 -17.65 14.14
C SER A 331 -13.88 -19.16 14.34
N SER A 332 -14.14 -19.55 15.59
CA SER A 332 -14.39 -20.93 16.03
C SER A 332 -15.88 -21.29 16.11
N SER A 333 -16.78 -20.31 15.95
CA SER A 333 -18.20 -20.61 15.76
C SER A 333 -18.33 -21.49 14.52
N GLY A 334 -18.96 -22.65 14.67
CA GLY A 334 -19.16 -23.55 13.54
C GLY A 334 -19.83 -22.78 12.39
N THR A 335 -19.49 -23.09 11.14
CA THR A 335 -19.96 -22.34 9.96
C THR A 335 -21.48 -22.36 9.76
N GLY A 336 -22.22 -22.98 10.69
CA GLY A 336 -23.60 -23.38 10.54
C GLY A 336 -23.79 -24.27 9.31
N ARG A 337 -25.04 -24.59 9.00
CA ARG A 337 -25.37 -25.01 7.63
C ARG A 337 -25.31 -23.76 6.76
N LEU A 338 -24.40 -23.73 5.80
CA LEU A 338 -24.45 -22.76 4.70
C LEU A 338 -25.77 -22.96 3.92
N PRO A 339 -26.25 -21.95 3.17
CA PRO A 339 -27.35 -22.17 2.24
C PRO A 339 -27.07 -23.39 1.36
N ALA A 340 -28.08 -24.24 1.10
CA ALA A 340 -27.89 -25.55 0.46
C ALA A 340 -27.15 -25.52 -0.90
N ALA A 341 -27.16 -24.37 -1.58
CA ALA A 341 -26.49 -24.15 -2.86
C ALA A 341 -25.07 -23.57 -2.75
N VAL A 342 -24.52 -23.39 -1.54
CA VAL A 342 -23.20 -22.73 -1.33
C VAL A 342 -22.21 -23.70 -0.72
N GLU A 343 -21.14 -23.99 -1.47
CA GLU A 343 -20.03 -24.82 -1.02
C GLU A 343 -18.88 -23.97 -0.43
N THR A 344 -18.35 -24.39 0.72
CA THR A 344 -17.23 -23.71 1.39
C THR A 344 -15.98 -23.62 0.52
N SER A 345 -15.66 -24.69 -0.22
CA SER A 345 -14.54 -24.75 -1.17
C SER A 345 -14.65 -23.66 -2.23
N THR A 346 -15.81 -23.57 -2.89
CA THR A 346 -16.11 -22.58 -3.93
C THR A 346 -15.98 -21.16 -3.40
N VAL A 347 -16.49 -20.90 -2.19
CA VAL A 347 -16.38 -19.58 -1.54
C VAL A 347 -14.92 -19.22 -1.28
N LEU A 348 -14.11 -20.15 -0.76
CA LEU A 348 -12.68 -19.91 -0.51
C LEU A 348 -11.90 -19.70 -1.82
N VAL A 349 -12.17 -20.49 -2.86
CA VAL A 349 -11.57 -20.32 -4.18
C VAL A 349 -11.90 -18.94 -4.74
N ASN A 350 -13.18 -18.55 -4.73
CA ASN A 350 -13.64 -17.24 -5.20
C ASN A 350 -13.07 -16.07 -4.40
N THR A 351 -12.78 -16.27 -3.12
CA THR A 351 -12.20 -15.24 -2.24
C THR A 351 -10.72 -15.01 -2.52
N TRP A 352 -9.95 -16.08 -2.71
CA TRP A 352 -8.49 -16.01 -2.69
C TRP A 352 -7.85 -16.11 -4.07
N LEU A 353 -8.44 -16.86 -5.01
CA LEU A 353 -7.80 -17.15 -6.30
C LEU A 353 -7.93 -16.00 -7.33
N PRO A 354 -9.10 -15.38 -7.59
CA PRO A 354 -9.19 -14.25 -8.52
C PRO A 354 -8.31 -13.05 -8.12
N PRO A 355 -8.26 -12.64 -6.83
CA PRO A 355 -7.30 -11.63 -6.37
C PRO A 355 -5.84 -12.02 -6.54
N LEU A 356 -5.49 -13.31 -6.41
CA LEU A 356 -4.12 -13.77 -6.64
C LEU A 356 -3.72 -13.58 -8.10
N LEU A 357 -4.59 -13.97 -9.05
CA LEU A 357 -4.33 -13.84 -10.48
C LEU A 357 -4.08 -12.39 -10.89
N SER A 358 -4.99 -11.48 -10.50
CA SER A 358 -4.81 -10.04 -10.76
C SER A 358 -3.53 -9.51 -10.14
N THR A 359 -3.22 -9.89 -8.89
CA THR A 359 -2.01 -9.43 -8.18
C THR A 359 -0.73 -9.89 -8.86
N LEU A 360 -0.64 -11.16 -9.26
CA LEU A 360 0.55 -11.71 -9.91
C LEU A 360 0.82 -11.01 -11.24
N VAL A 361 -0.22 -10.78 -12.06
CA VAL A 361 -0.09 -10.04 -13.32
C VAL A 361 0.27 -8.58 -13.04
N ALA A 362 -0.46 -7.91 -12.16
CA ALA A 362 -0.29 -6.49 -11.86
C ALA A 362 1.10 -6.16 -11.30
N VAL A 363 1.62 -6.99 -10.39
CA VAL A 363 2.95 -6.83 -9.80
C VAL A 363 4.04 -7.30 -10.76
N GLY A 364 3.83 -8.40 -11.50
CA GLY A 364 4.81 -8.90 -12.47
C GLY A 364 5.05 -7.91 -13.60
N VAL A 365 3.99 -7.37 -14.19
CA VAL A 365 4.07 -6.33 -15.23
C VAL A 365 4.72 -5.05 -14.68
N ALA A 366 4.38 -4.65 -13.46
CA ALA A 366 5.02 -3.52 -12.79
C ALA A 366 6.52 -3.74 -12.55
N ALA A 367 6.95 -4.96 -12.20
CA ALA A 367 8.36 -5.29 -12.02
C ALA A 367 9.15 -5.25 -13.34
N LEU A 368 8.58 -5.75 -14.44
CA LEU A 368 9.19 -5.66 -15.78
C LEU A 368 9.38 -4.21 -16.21
N ALA A 369 8.34 -3.39 -16.08
CA ALA A 369 8.42 -1.97 -16.40
C ALA A 369 9.37 -1.22 -15.45
N GLY A 370 9.36 -1.54 -14.17
CA GLY A 370 10.30 -0.98 -13.20
C GLY A 370 11.76 -1.32 -13.52
N PHE A 371 12.03 -2.53 -14.03
CA PHE A 371 13.34 -2.93 -14.54
C PHE A 371 13.72 -2.11 -15.78
N GLY A 372 12.81 -1.97 -16.74
CA GLY A 372 13.01 -1.14 -17.94
C GLY A 372 13.34 0.32 -17.59
N ILE A 373 12.54 0.95 -16.74
CA ILE A 373 12.68 2.36 -16.35
C ILE A 373 13.89 2.56 -15.42
N GLY A 374 14.01 1.75 -14.37
CA GLY A 374 14.99 1.94 -13.28
C GLY A 374 16.37 1.35 -13.57
N ALA A 375 16.46 0.13 -14.12
CA ALA A 375 17.73 -0.51 -14.43
C ALA A 375 18.26 -0.08 -15.80
N LEU A 376 17.45 -0.25 -16.85
CA LEU A 376 17.90 0.01 -18.23
C LEU A 376 17.97 1.51 -18.54
N ARG A 377 17.16 2.34 -17.88
CA ARG A 377 17.21 3.81 -17.95
C ARG A 377 17.23 4.34 -19.40
N PRO A 378 16.17 4.12 -20.21
CA PRO A 378 16.15 4.47 -21.63
C PRO A 378 16.39 5.96 -21.89
N LEU A 379 15.93 6.84 -20.98
CA LEU A 379 16.15 8.29 -21.04
C LEU A 379 17.31 8.76 -20.15
N GLY A 380 18.22 7.85 -19.77
CA GLY A 380 19.33 8.14 -18.87
C GLY A 380 18.88 8.70 -17.53
N ARG A 381 19.37 9.90 -17.18
CA ARG A 381 19.03 10.59 -15.91
C ARG A 381 17.55 10.96 -15.78
N PHE A 382 16.85 11.09 -16.90
CA PHE A 382 15.44 11.50 -16.95
C PHE A 382 14.47 10.32 -16.97
N SER A 383 14.95 9.08 -16.90
CA SER A 383 14.08 7.90 -17.00
C SER A 383 13.01 7.86 -15.91
N GLU A 384 13.25 8.46 -14.75
CA GLU A 384 12.25 8.56 -13.68
C GLU A 384 11.04 9.43 -14.07
N LEU A 385 11.18 10.34 -15.03
CA LEU A 385 10.05 11.11 -15.57
C LEU A 385 9.05 10.21 -16.28
N LEU A 386 9.43 9.00 -16.71
CA LEU A 386 8.51 8.01 -17.25
C LEU A 386 7.50 7.50 -16.21
N LEU A 387 7.71 7.76 -14.91
CA LEU A 387 6.71 7.48 -13.87
C LEU A 387 5.61 8.54 -13.79
N VAL A 388 5.85 9.75 -14.29
CA VAL A 388 4.91 10.88 -14.17
C VAL A 388 3.56 10.59 -14.83
N PRO A 389 3.48 9.99 -16.04
CA PRO A 389 2.20 9.61 -16.63
C PRO A 389 1.38 8.63 -15.79
N PHE A 390 2.03 7.76 -15.01
CA PHE A 390 1.34 6.80 -14.14
C PHE A 390 0.92 7.40 -12.79
N ALA A 391 1.57 8.51 -12.38
CA ALA A 391 1.42 9.10 -11.07
C ALA A 391 -0.02 9.46 -10.67
N PRO A 392 -0.91 9.96 -11.55
CA PRO A 392 -2.30 10.24 -11.17
C PRO A 392 -3.07 9.02 -10.67
N TRP A 393 -2.65 7.80 -11.01
CA TRP A 393 -3.29 6.56 -10.56
C TRP A 393 -2.53 5.85 -9.44
N LEU A 394 -1.48 6.47 -8.88
CA LEU A 394 -0.67 5.87 -7.82
C LEU A 394 -1.51 5.40 -6.63
N PHE A 395 -2.53 6.17 -6.27
CA PHE A 395 -3.43 5.86 -5.16
C PHE A 395 -4.84 5.47 -5.60
N VAL A 396 -5.10 5.27 -6.89
CA VAL A 396 -6.45 4.92 -7.36
C VAL A 396 -6.70 3.43 -7.17
N GLY A 397 -7.63 3.10 -6.28
CA GLY A 397 -8.16 1.75 -6.09
C GLY A 397 -9.37 1.46 -6.99
N VAL A 398 -10.06 0.36 -6.70
CA VAL A 398 -11.24 -0.07 -7.47
C VAL A 398 -12.42 0.90 -7.30
N GLY A 399 -12.54 1.56 -6.14
CA GLY A 399 -13.70 2.39 -5.79
C GLY A 399 -14.06 3.49 -6.79
N PRO A 400 -13.14 4.43 -7.08
CA PRO A 400 -13.40 5.53 -8.01
C PRO A 400 -13.69 5.08 -9.46
N LEU A 401 -13.31 3.86 -9.83
CA LEU A 401 -13.52 3.31 -11.19
C LEU A 401 -14.55 2.18 -11.21
N ALA A 402 -15.30 1.98 -10.12
CA ALA A 402 -16.18 0.83 -9.94
C ALA A 402 -17.31 0.79 -10.98
N ILE A 403 -17.89 1.95 -11.33
CA ILE A 403 -18.98 2.04 -12.32
C ILE A 403 -18.49 1.61 -13.71
N ALA A 404 -17.41 2.21 -14.20
CA ALA A 404 -16.82 1.88 -15.50
C ALA A 404 -16.25 0.44 -15.57
N GLY A 405 -15.76 -0.08 -14.43
CA GLY A 405 -15.36 -1.48 -14.31
C GLY A 405 -16.57 -2.39 -14.42
N TYR A 406 -17.64 -2.10 -13.68
CA TYR A 406 -18.87 -2.89 -13.69
C TYR A 406 -19.56 -2.89 -15.05
N GLU A 407 -19.72 -1.74 -15.71
CA GLU A 407 -20.34 -1.63 -17.04
C GLU A 407 -19.58 -2.51 -18.06
N ARG A 408 -18.23 -2.48 -18.05
CA ARG A 408 -17.44 -3.35 -18.93
C ARG A 408 -17.56 -4.85 -18.60
N THR A 409 -17.62 -5.22 -17.33
CA THR A 409 -17.85 -6.63 -16.93
C THR A 409 -19.27 -7.09 -17.28
N GLN A 410 -20.24 -6.18 -17.27
CA GLN A 410 -21.60 -6.44 -17.72
C GLN A 410 -21.66 -6.63 -19.25
N GLU A 411 -21.04 -5.72 -20.01
CA GLU A 411 -20.96 -5.78 -21.48
C GLU A 411 -20.25 -7.05 -21.97
N SER A 412 -19.23 -7.53 -21.23
CA SER A 412 -18.53 -8.77 -21.56
C SER A 412 -19.27 -10.05 -21.11
N GLY A 413 -20.45 -9.93 -20.49
CA GLY A 413 -21.23 -11.07 -19.99
C GLY A 413 -20.54 -11.84 -18.85
N GLN A 414 -19.64 -11.18 -18.11
CA GLN A 414 -18.81 -11.82 -17.08
C GLN A 414 -19.38 -11.71 -15.66
N LEU A 415 -20.53 -11.05 -15.48
CA LEU A 415 -21.20 -11.00 -14.17
C LEU A 415 -21.57 -12.40 -13.68
N GLY A 416 -21.33 -12.68 -12.40
CA GLY A 416 -21.57 -13.99 -11.80
C GLY A 416 -20.58 -15.07 -12.22
N SER A 417 -19.53 -14.74 -12.98
CA SER A 417 -18.50 -15.70 -13.39
C SER A 417 -17.22 -15.56 -12.57
N PHE A 418 -16.40 -16.62 -12.56
CA PHE A 418 -15.07 -16.61 -11.94
C PHE A 418 -14.17 -15.49 -12.48
N LEU A 419 -14.19 -15.26 -13.80
CA LEU A 419 -13.39 -14.19 -14.42
C LEU A 419 -13.89 -12.80 -14.03
N GLY A 420 -15.20 -12.63 -13.82
CA GLY A 420 -15.78 -11.38 -13.33
C GLY A 420 -15.31 -11.02 -11.91
N LEU A 421 -14.95 -12.01 -11.08
CA LEU A 421 -14.40 -11.80 -9.74
C LEU A 421 -12.97 -11.28 -9.73
N VAL A 422 -12.23 -11.40 -10.83
CA VAL A 422 -10.87 -10.87 -10.94
C VAL A 422 -10.95 -9.34 -10.85
N PRO A 423 -10.32 -8.70 -9.85
CA PRO A 423 -10.31 -7.24 -9.75
C PRO A 423 -9.80 -6.59 -11.04
N PRO A 424 -10.39 -5.48 -11.53
CA PRO A 424 -10.07 -4.88 -12.83
C PRO A 424 -8.76 -4.06 -12.81
N VAL A 425 -7.79 -4.48 -11.98
CA VAL A 425 -6.50 -3.81 -11.76
C VAL A 425 -5.38 -4.72 -12.28
N TRP A 426 -4.92 -4.45 -13.49
CA TRP A 426 -3.91 -5.22 -14.22
C TRP A 426 -2.50 -4.64 -14.11
N LEU A 427 -2.34 -3.50 -13.43
CA LEU A 427 -1.05 -2.89 -13.12
C LEU A 427 -1.06 -2.32 -11.69
N SER A 428 -0.09 -2.71 -10.87
CA SER A 428 0.10 -2.07 -9.56
C SER A 428 1.05 -0.88 -9.71
N VAL A 429 0.50 0.33 -9.78
CA VAL A 429 1.29 1.57 -9.87
C VAL A 429 2.22 1.73 -8.66
N PRO A 430 1.81 1.46 -7.40
CA PRO A 430 2.73 1.47 -6.26
C PRO A 430 3.92 0.50 -6.43
N ALA A 431 3.67 -0.72 -6.94
CA ALA A 431 4.74 -1.68 -7.21
C ALA A 431 5.67 -1.16 -8.33
N LEU A 432 5.13 -0.53 -9.37
CA LEU A 432 5.92 0.06 -10.46
C LEU A 432 6.91 1.10 -9.92
N PHE A 433 6.45 1.99 -9.03
CA PHE A 433 7.31 2.94 -8.34
C PHE A 433 8.35 2.22 -7.49
N ALA A 434 7.95 1.27 -6.65
CA ALA A 434 8.85 0.56 -5.75
C ALA A 434 9.97 -0.20 -6.50
N PHE A 435 9.63 -0.92 -7.58
CA PHE A 435 10.62 -1.60 -8.43
C PHE A 435 11.53 -0.62 -9.15
N THR A 436 10.97 0.46 -9.72
CA THR A 436 11.79 1.49 -10.38
C THR A 436 12.81 2.09 -9.42
N LEU A 437 12.40 2.37 -8.18
CA LEU A 437 13.27 2.93 -7.14
C LEU A 437 14.32 1.93 -6.64
N LEU A 438 13.98 0.63 -6.56
CA LEU A 438 14.91 -0.45 -6.23
C LEU A 438 15.98 -0.61 -7.32
N PHE A 439 15.56 -0.75 -8.57
CA PHE A 439 16.49 -0.93 -9.68
C PHE A 439 17.35 0.31 -9.91
N ARG A 440 16.79 1.52 -9.69
CA ARG A 440 17.57 2.77 -9.64
C ARG A 440 18.65 2.71 -8.56
N GLY A 441 18.33 2.29 -7.34
CA GLY A 441 19.29 2.20 -6.24
C GLY A 441 20.39 1.17 -6.50
N GLN A 442 20.08 0.09 -7.23
CA GLN A 442 21.06 -0.93 -7.61
C GLN A 442 21.88 -0.61 -8.86
N HIS A 443 21.46 0.39 -9.65
CA HIS A 443 22.08 0.70 -10.93
C HIS A 443 23.59 0.99 -10.81
N ALA A 444 24.01 1.73 -9.79
CA ALA A 444 25.42 2.05 -9.58
C ALA A 444 26.27 0.79 -9.32
N ARG A 445 25.79 -0.14 -8.49
CA ARG A 445 26.48 -1.40 -8.18
C ARG A 445 26.56 -2.34 -9.38
N TRP A 446 25.53 -2.34 -10.21
CA TRP A 446 25.55 -3.08 -11.47
C TRP A 446 26.57 -2.49 -12.44
N ARG A 447 26.64 -1.15 -12.55
CA ARG A 447 27.59 -0.46 -13.44
C ARG A 447 29.04 -0.60 -13.02
N SER A 448 29.32 -0.77 -11.73
CA SER A 448 30.68 -1.00 -11.20
C SER A 448 31.19 -2.44 -11.40
N GLY A 449 30.62 -3.21 -12.34
CA GLY A 449 31.06 -4.57 -12.67
C GLY A 449 30.26 -5.71 -12.02
N GLY A 450 29.14 -5.41 -11.35
CA GLY A 450 28.26 -6.45 -10.83
C GLY A 450 27.52 -7.23 -11.92
N GLY A 451 27.32 -8.54 -11.75
CA GLY A 451 26.51 -9.34 -12.67
C GLY A 451 25.02 -9.05 -12.52
N VAL A 452 24.28 -8.92 -13.64
CA VAL A 452 22.84 -8.61 -13.69
C VAL A 452 22.01 -9.48 -12.74
N GLY A 453 22.25 -10.79 -12.75
CA GLY A 453 21.53 -11.74 -11.89
C GLY A 453 21.72 -11.45 -10.40
N ARG A 454 22.95 -11.20 -9.96
CA ARG A 454 23.28 -11.01 -8.54
C ARG A 454 22.92 -9.62 -8.01
N THR A 455 23.08 -8.57 -8.83
CA THR A 455 22.85 -7.19 -8.39
C THR A 455 21.44 -6.67 -8.64
N LEU A 456 20.74 -7.17 -9.67
CA LEU A 456 19.41 -6.69 -10.04
C LEU A 456 18.32 -7.74 -9.79
N LEU A 457 18.46 -8.95 -10.34
CA LEU A 457 17.39 -9.96 -10.28
C LEU A 457 17.20 -10.55 -8.88
N LEU A 458 18.29 -11.00 -8.24
CA LEU A 458 18.24 -11.65 -6.93
C LEU A 458 17.63 -10.74 -5.84
N PRO A 459 17.96 -9.43 -5.76
CA PRO A 459 17.27 -8.52 -4.84
C PRO A 459 15.82 -8.23 -5.21
N ALA A 460 15.42 -8.36 -6.48
CA ALA A 460 14.06 -8.08 -6.92
C ALA A 460 13.08 -9.24 -6.63
N LEU A 461 13.55 -10.48 -6.55
CA LEU A 461 12.68 -11.63 -6.29
C LEU A 461 11.92 -11.54 -4.95
N PRO A 462 12.56 -11.28 -3.79
CA PRO A 462 11.80 -11.07 -2.55
C PRO A 462 10.93 -9.81 -2.58
N MET A 463 11.30 -8.80 -3.38
CA MET A 463 10.50 -7.59 -3.55
C MET A 463 9.16 -7.88 -4.24
N LEU A 464 9.11 -8.88 -5.13
CA LEU A 464 7.85 -9.38 -5.71
C LEU A 464 6.93 -9.87 -4.58
N ALA A 465 7.45 -10.65 -3.64
CA ALA A 465 6.63 -11.12 -2.51
C ALA A 465 6.24 -9.97 -1.55
N VAL A 466 7.15 -9.03 -1.28
CA VAL A 466 6.86 -7.83 -0.45
C VAL A 466 5.75 -6.97 -1.02
N THR A 467 5.63 -6.89 -2.35
CA THR A 467 4.59 -6.10 -3.01
C THR A 467 3.33 -6.92 -3.28
N ALA A 468 3.47 -8.19 -3.70
CA ALA A 468 2.35 -9.06 -4.03
C ALA A 468 1.56 -9.53 -2.80
N LEU A 469 2.21 -9.92 -1.69
CA LEU A 469 1.47 -10.47 -0.55
C LEU A 469 0.50 -9.45 0.09
N PRO A 470 0.90 -8.20 0.38
CA PRO A 470 -0.04 -7.21 0.91
C PRO A 470 -1.14 -6.85 -0.10
N THR A 471 -0.82 -6.76 -1.40
CA THR A 471 -1.81 -6.48 -2.45
C THR A 471 -2.82 -7.62 -2.57
N TRP A 472 -2.37 -8.87 -2.56
CA TRP A 472 -3.23 -10.05 -2.60
C TRP A 472 -4.15 -10.11 -1.39
N LEU A 473 -3.59 -9.94 -0.19
CA LEU A 473 -4.35 -9.88 1.06
C LEU A 473 -5.40 -8.77 1.04
N ALA A 474 -5.02 -7.55 0.64
CA ALA A 474 -5.93 -6.41 0.57
C ALA A 474 -7.06 -6.64 -0.44
N HIS A 475 -6.77 -7.20 -1.62
CA HIS A 475 -7.80 -7.48 -2.62
C HIS A 475 -8.75 -8.60 -2.19
N ALA A 476 -8.25 -9.66 -1.54
CA ALA A 476 -9.10 -10.74 -1.00
C ALA A 476 -10.05 -10.24 0.10
N GLN A 477 -9.63 -9.22 0.86
CA GLN A 477 -10.42 -8.63 1.94
C GLN A 477 -11.29 -7.44 1.49
N ALA A 478 -11.24 -7.02 0.22
CA ALA A 478 -12.00 -5.87 -0.27
C ALA A 478 -13.40 -6.31 -0.76
N PRO A 479 -14.51 -5.97 -0.06
CA PRO A 479 -15.83 -6.49 -0.42
C PRO A 479 -16.43 -5.80 -1.65
N LEU A 480 -15.96 -4.60 -2.00
CA LEU A 480 -16.60 -3.74 -3.00
C LEU A 480 -16.77 -4.43 -4.35
N TRP A 481 -15.68 -4.91 -4.96
CA TRP A 481 -15.74 -5.47 -6.30
C TRP A 481 -16.62 -6.71 -6.35
N ALA A 482 -16.39 -7.65 -5.42
CA ALA A 482 -17.16 -8.88 -5.32
C ALA A 482 -18.66 -8.61 -5.14
N MET A 483 -19.03 -7.60 -4.33
CA MET A 483 -20.43 -7.22 -4.13
C MET A 483 -21.11 -6.72 -5.41
N LEU A 484 -20.37 -6.10 -6.33
CA LEU A 484 -20.93 -5.59 -7.58
C LEU A 484 -21.11 -6.67 -8.64
N VAL A 485 -20.19 -7.63 -8.72
CA VAL A 485 -20.13 -8.60 -9.83
C VAL A 485 -20.74 -9.96 -9.51
N SER A 486 -20.93 -10.30 -8.23
CA SER A 486 -21.52 -11.60 -7.84
C SER A 486 -23.02 -11.64 -8.16
N ARG A 487 -23.49 -12.70 -8.82
CA ARG A 487 -24.91 -12.86 -9.26
C ARG A 487 -25.57 -14.18 -8.86
N GLY A 488 -24.93 -14.99 -8.03
CA GLY A 488 -25.47 -16.25 -7.54
C GLY A 488 -24.54 -16.99 -6.57
N PRO A 489 -24.97 -18.15 -6.04
CA PRO A 489 -24.21 -18.96 -5.09
C PRO A 489 -22.78 -19.29 -5.54
N ASP A 490 -22.61 -19.61 -6.83
CA ASP A 490 -21.33 -20.03 -7.40
C ASP A 490 -20.30 -18.91 -7.54
N SER A 491 -20.72 -17.66 -7.37
CA SER A 491 -19.87 -16.47 -7.47
C SER A 491 -19.64 -15.78 -6.12
N MET A 492 -20.18 -16.33 -5.03
CA MET A 492 -20.05 -15.70 -3.72
C MET A 492 -18.61 -15.80 -3.20
N THR A 493 -18.12 -14.69 -2.65
CA THR A 493 -16.88 -14.63 -1.87
C THR A 493 -17.21 -14.63 -0.38
N ALA A 494 -16.26 -15.00 0.48
CA ALA A 494 -16.46 -15.05 1.92
C ALA A 494 -16.89 -13.69 2.51
N PRO A 495 -16.25 -12.55 2.17
CA PRO A 495 -16.72 -11.24 2.62
C PRO A 495 -18.20 -10.96 2.30
N VAL A 496 -18.64 -11.29 1.08
CA VAL A 496 -20.00 -11.04 0.61
C VAL A 496 -21.00 -12.00 1.25
N LEU A 497 -20.66 -13.29 1.31
CA LEU A 497 -21.49 -14.33 1.92
C LEU A 497 -21.72 -14.04 3.40
N VAL A 498 -20.66 -13.75 4.14
CA VAL A 498 -20.74 -13.52 5.58
C VAL A 498 -21.51 -12.23 5.88
N GLN A 499 -21.36 -11.19 5.05
CA GLN A 499 -22.21 -10.00 5.13
C GLN A 499 -23.70 -10.34 4.89
N MET A 500 -24.02 -11.11 3.84
CA MET A 500 -25.39 -11.51 3.54
C MET A 500 -26.00 -12.36 4.66
N LEU A 501 -25.21 -13.27 5.23
CA LEU A 501 -25.64 -14.11 6.36
C LEU A 501 -25.84 -13.26 7.61
N ALA A 502 -24.95 -12.32 7.88
CA ALA A 502 -25.12 -11.36 8.96
C ALA A 502 -26.46 -10.65 8.80
N ASP A 503 -26.72 -10.00 7.67
CA ASP A 503 -27.97 -9.26 7.43
C ASP A 503 -29.25 -10.12 7.52
N ARG A 504 -29.18 -11.44 7.30
CA ARG A 504 -30.33 -12.37 7.35
C ARG A 504 -30.51 -13.12 8.68
N ARG A 505 -29.43 -13.37 9.43
CA ARG A 505 -29.42 -14.31 10.57
C ARG A 505 -29.27 -13.66 11.94
N PHE A 506 -29.23 -12.33 12.05
CA PHE A 506 -29.16 -11.69 13.37
C PHE A 506 -30.38 -12.08 14.23
N GLY A 507 -30.14 -12.92 15.25
CA GLY A 507 -31.17 -13.44 16.17
C GLY A 507 -31.42 -14.96 16.13
N ALA A 508 -30.76 -15.73 15.25
CA ALA A 508 -30.80 -17.19 15.27
C ALA A 508 -29.58 -17.78 16.01
N ASP A 509 -29.73 -18.95 16.64
CA ASP A 509 -28.65 -19.61 17.39
C ASP A 509 -27.38 -19.81 16.52
N GLY A 510 -26.27 -19.19 16.94
CA GLY A 510 -24.95 -19.28 16.31
C GLY A 510 -24.46 -17.96 15.67
N GLY A 511 -23.30 -17.47 16.12
CA GLY A 511 -22.65 -16.26 15.59
C GLY A 511 -22.28 -16.35 14.10
N PRO A 512 -21.99 -15.21 13.44
CA PRO A 512 -21.63 -15.20 12.02
C PRO A 512 -20.35 -16.02 11.77
N PRO A 513 -20.23 -16.72 10.63
CA PRO A 513 -19.10 -17.60 10.35
C PRO A 513 -17.87 -16.80 9.89
N LEU A 514 -17.34 -15.95 10.77
CA LEU A 514 -16.25 -15.00 10.44
C LEU A 514 -14.93 -15.69 10.11
N GLY A 515 -14.76 -16.94 10.55
CA GLY A 515 -13.62 -17.79 10.17
C GLY A 515 -13.50 -18.04 8.66
N LEU A 516 -14.57 -17.87 7.88
CA LEU A 516 -14.52 -18.00 6.41
C LEU A 516 -13.80 -16.84 5.73
N VAL A 517 -13.85 -15.63 6.31
CA VAL A 517 -13.27 -14.42 5.71
C VAL A 517 -11.74 -14.44 5.81
N MET A 518 -11.23 -14.86 6.95
CA MET A 518 -9.80 -15.10 7.19
C MET A 518 -9.63 -16.44 7.92
N PRO A 519 -9.47 -17.55 7.18
CA PRO A 519 -9.21 -18.85 7.80
C PRO A 519 -7.90 -18.84 8.59
N LEU A 520 -7.89 -19.47 9.76
CA LEU A 520 -6.69 -19.58 10.61
C LEU A 520 -5.47 -20.17 9.87
N PRO A 521 -5.60 -21.19 8.99
CA PRO A 521 -4.47 -21.69 8.20
C PRO A 521 -3.85 -20.62 7.29
N LEU A 522 -4.69 -19.75 6.70
CA LEU A 522 -4.20 -18.64 5.87
C LEU A 522 -3.57 -17.54 6.71
N LEU A 523 -4.12 -17.22 7.89
CA LEU A 523 -3.46 -16.32 8.84
C LEU A 523 -2.04 -16.83 9.16
N VAL A 524 -1.92 -18.10 9.55
CA VAL A 524 -0.61 -18.71 9.88
C VAL A 524 0.34 -18.63 8.68
N LEU A 525 -0.14 -18.94 7.47
CA LEU A 525 0.65 -18.82 6.25
C LEU A 525 1.14 -17.37 6.03
N PHE A 526 0.27 -16.37 6.12
CA PHE A 526 0.66 -14.98 5.96
C PHE A 526 1.63 -14.51 7.05
N VAL A 527 1.44 -14.92 8.31
CA VAL A 527 2.38 -14.61 9.40
C VAL A 527 3.77 -15.17 9.08
N LEU A 528 3.86 -16.42 8.66
CA LEU A 528 5.14 -17.06 8.31
C LEU A 528 5.80 -16.36 7.12
N LEU A 529 5.06 -16.07 6.06
CA LEU A 529 5.58 -15.40 4.88
C LEU A 529 6.04 -13.97 5.19
N PHE A 530 5.23 -13.18 5.90
CA PHE A 530 5.61 -11.83 6.29
C PHE A 530 6.78 -11.82 7.26
N ALA A 531 6.83 -12.72 8.24
CA ALA A 531 7.96 -12.83 9.17
C ALA A 531 9.26 -13.15 8.43
N ALA A 532 9.22 -14.11 7.48
CA ALA A 532 10.35 -14.46 6.65
C ALA A 532 10.85 -13.27 5.82
N LEU A 533 9.95 -12.49 5.20
CA LEU A 533 10.32 -11.30 4.44
C LEU A 533 10.82 -10.16 5.32
N MET A 534 10.16 -9.91 6.45
CA MET A 534 10.49 -8.86 7.41
C MET A 534 11.89 -9.03 7.99
N VAL A 535 12.22 -10.25 8.42
CA VAL A 535 13.50 -10.60 9.05
C VAL A 535 14.58 -10.88 8.01
N GLY A 536 14.25 -11.63 6.95
CA GLY A 536 15.23 -12.07 5.96
C GLY A 536 15.63 -10.97 4.97
N TYR A 537 14.65 -10.23 4.45
CA TYR A 537 14.86 -9.32 3.32
C TYR A 537 14.72 -7.84 3.67
N LEU A 538 13.63 -7.43 4.34
CA LEU A 538 13.35 -6.02 4.61
C LEU A 538 14.35 -5.39 5.59
N GLU A 539 14.97 -6.18 6.49
CA GLU A 539 16.12 -5.75 7.31
C GLU A 539 17.27 -5.18 6.45
N ARG A 540 17.39 -5.65 5.21
CA ARG A 540 18.50 -5.36 4.29
C ARG A 540 18.16 -4.27 3.28
N LEU A 541 16.96 -3.71 3.33
CA LEU A 541 16.56 -2.57 2.52
C LEU A 541 16.83 -1.26 3.23
N ALA A 542 17.39 -0.31 2.50
CA ALA A 542 17.59 1.07 2.92
C ALA A 542 16.89 2.02 1.95
N ILE A 543 16.17 3.01 2.48
CA ILE A 543 15.58 4.10 1.69
C ILE A 543 16.50 5.30 1.79
N ARG A 544 16.95 5.82 0.65
CA ARG A 544 17.91 6.94 0.58
C ARG A 544 17.40 8.06 -0.31
N VAL A 545 17.91 9.26 -0.03
CA VAL A 545 17.57 10.54 -0.67
C VAL A 545 18.86 11.26 -1.07
N GLY A 546 18.83 12.06 -2.14
CA GLY A 546 19.98 12.87 -2.59
C GLY A 546 20.91 12.20 -3.60
N ARG A 547 21.98 12.90 -4.02
CA ARG A 547 23.02 12.32 -4.90
C ARG A 547 23.94 11.41 -4.08
N PRO A 548 24.47 10.31 -4.65
CA PRO A 548 25.60 9.63 -4.04
C PRO A 548 26.69 10.69 -3.81
N THR A 549 27.13 10.86 -2.57
CA THR A 549 28.36 11.60 -2.30
C THR A 549 29.48 10.84 -3.00
N ASP A 550 30.00 11.40 -4.08
CA ASP A 550 31.31 10.99 -4.57
C ASP A 550 32.27 11.21 -3.41
N VAL A 551 32.76 10.11 -2.86
CA VAL A 551 33.86 10.12 -1.91
C VAL A 551 35.01 10.75 -2.68
N GLN A 552 35.29 12.04 -2.41
CA GLN A 552 36.66 12.51 -2.57
C GLN A 552 37.49 11.62 -1.64
N PRO A 553 38.41 10.79 -2.16
CA PRO A 553 39.35 10.13 -1.28
C PRO A 553 40.04 11.26 -0.52
N THR A 554 39.88 11.29 0.80
CA THR A 554 40.75 12.08 1.66
C THR A 554 42.16 11.74 1.22
N PRO A 555 42.99 12.73 0.80
CA PRO A 555 44.36 12.44 0.39
C PRO A 555 45.01 11.68 1.55
N ALA A 556 45.42 10.44 1.27
CA ALA A 556 46.21 9.65 2.18
C ALA A 556 47.50 10.43 2.43
N GLY A 557 47.58 11.11 3.56
CA GLY A 557 48.70 12.02 3.86
C GLY A 557 48.40 13.18 4.81
N ALA A 558 47.18 13.35 5.33
CA ALA A 558 46.96 14.26 6.46
C ALA A 558 47.34 13.56 7.77
N ASP A 559 48.64 13.52 8.04
CA ASP A 559 49.21 13.08 9.31
C ASP A 559 48.67 13.98 10.45
N PRO A 560 48.02 13.44 11.50
CA PRO A 560 47.47 14.23 12.60
C PRO A 560 48.55 14.60 13.64
N SER A 561 49.76 14.94 13.20
CA SER A 561 50.95 15.02 14.05
C SER A 561 51.64 16.39 14.11
N VAL A 562 50.97 17.52 13.84
CA VAL A 562 51.53 18.83 14.21
C VAL A 562 50.46 19.75 14.79
N ARG A 563 50.14 19.53 16.07
CA ARG A 563 49.60 20.58 16.94
C ARG A 563 50.23 20.45 18.33
N LYS A 564 51.46 20.95 18.46
CA LYS A 564 52.02 21.42 19.74
C LYS A 564 52.96 22.61 19.51
N VAL A 565 52.50 23.76 20.03
CA VAL A 565 53.21 24.72 20.91
C VAL A 565 54.25 25.70 20.30
N THR A 566 54.11 26.94 20.81
CA THR A 566 54.90 28.20 20.76
C THR A 566 54.85 29.01 19.46
N ALA A 567 54.61 30.34 19.48
CA ALA A 567 54.70 31.33 20.57
C ALA A 567 53.42 32.15 20.73
#